data_AF-D3F0B8-F1
#
_entry.id   AF-D3F0B8-F1
#
_cell.length_a   1.000
_cell.length_b   1.000
_cell.length_c   1.000
_cell.angle_alpha   90.00
_cell.angle_beta   90.00
_cell.angle_gamma   90.00
#
_symmetry.space_group_name_H-M   'P 1'
#
loop_
_entity.id
_entity.type
_entity.pdbx_description
1 polymer ?
#
loop_
_entity_poly.entity_id
_entity_poly.type
_entity_poly.pdbx_seq_one_letter_code
_entity_poly.pdbx_strand_id
1 'polypeptide(L)'
;MGTKIRSPFAPGLLAALVLAAAPAAALAAPAATQPPTIGGAVRFGEAVRCEPGQWSGDPASFRYDWIVNGSSRGSGQTFAIDDPYYVSYPLACQVTATDAAGASGVAGSAPVQPGRGTPKVTIGRFVAQPRGRILVTGKVAPLSITREWGGGSVVLRRSVPGRSGAVYQLSERPAAIGRDGSFRAAGIDAPGRWKIRVDVVPSAINLWEAPSVTRTLRISRGGRSCGGCSLIG
;
A
#
# COMPACT_ATOMS: atom_id res chain seq x y z
N MET A 1 -77.63 -4.95 -63.44
CA MET A 1 -77.02 -4.61 -62.14
C MET A 1 -76.81 -5.89 -61.36
N GLY A 2 -75.58 -6.21 -60.94
CA GLY A 2 -75.32 -7.31 -59.99
C GLY A 2 -74.23 -8.31 -60.40
N THR A 3 -72.99 -7.93 -60.17
CA THR A 3 -71.72 -8.67 -60.25
C THR A 3 -71.73 -10.01 -59.49
N LYS A 4 -71.04 -11.06 -60.00
CA LYS A 4 -70.40 -12.08 -59.14
C LYS A 4 -69.14 -12.66 -59.80
N ILE A 5 -67.99 -12.08 -59.45
CA ILE A 5 -66.65 -12.68 -59.59
C ILE A 5 -66.45 -13.60 -58.38
N ARG A 6 -66.08 -14.86 -58.61
CA ARG A 6 -65.60 -15.76 -57.55
C ARG A 6 -64.15 -16.13 -57.83
N SER A 7 -63.25 -15.48 -57.10
CA SER A 7 -61.86 -15.89 -56.94
C SER A 7 -61.77 -17.01 -55.90
N PRO A 8 -61.02 -18.09 -56.12
CA PRO A 8 -60.55 -18.94 -55.02
C PRO A 8 -59.19 -18.43 -54.54
N PHE A 9 -59.17 -17.83 -53.35
CA PHE A 9 -57.96 -17.62 -52.57
C PHE A 9 -57.52 -18.97 -51.98
N ALA A 10 -56.33 -19.46 -52.35
CA ALA A 10 -55.64 -20.52 -51.63
C ALA A 10 -54.66 -19.88 -50.61
N PRO A 11 -54.77 -20.15 -49.30
CA PRO A 11 -53.78 -19.69 -48.35
C PRO A 11 -52.57 -20.64 -48.37
N GLY A 12 -51.42 -20.17 -48.86
CA GLY A 12 -50.15 -20.86 -48.70
C GLY A 12 -49.68 -20.79 -47.24
N LEU A 13 -49.49 -21.95 -46.62
CA LEU A 13 -48.95 -22.08 -45.26
C LEU A 13 -47.55 -21.47 -45.16
N LEU A 14 -47.37 -20.46 -44.32
CA LEU A 14 -46.06 -20.11 -43.75
C LEU A 14 -45.78 -21.07 -42.59
N ALA A 15 -44.87 -22.01 -42.77
CA ALA A 15 -44.37 -22.83 -41.68
C ALA A 15 -43.38 -22.00 -40.84
N ALA A 16 -43.83 -21.52 -39.67
CA ALA A 16 -42.94 -20.90 -38.70
C ALA A 16 -42.08 -21.99 -38.04
N LEU A 17 -40.77 -21.95 -38.29
CA LEU A 17 -39.80 -22.79 -37.58
C LEU A 17 -39.68 -22.27 -36.14
N VAL A 18 -40.39 -22.89 -35.20
CA VAL A 18 -40.22 -22.63 -33.78
C VAL A 18 -38.94 -23.37 -33.35
N LEU A 19 -37.83 -22.64 -33.21
CA LEU A 19 -36.69 -23.18 -32.46
C LEU A 19 -37.14 -23.37 -31.01
N ALA A 20 -37.41 -24.62 -30.62
CA ALA A 20 -37.55 -24.95 -29.21
C ALA A 20 -36.20 -24.71 -28.55
N ALA A 21 -36.11 -23.67 -27.72
CA ALA A 21 -34.96 -23.48 -26.84
C ALA A 21 -34.91 -24.69 -25.90
N ALA A 22 -33.82 -25.47 -25.96
CA ALA A 22 -33.59 -26.53 -24.99
C ALA A 22 -33.59 -25.91 -23.58
N PRO A 23 -34.19 -26.57 -22.56
CA PRO A 23 -34.12 -26.06 -21.21
C PRO A 23 -32.65 -26.02 -20.80
N ALA A 24 -32.15 -24.83 -20.48
CA ALA A 24 -30.83 -24.69 -19.87
C ALA A 24 -30.85 -25.53 -18.59
N ALA A 25 -29.99 -26.55 -18.52
CA ALA A 25 -29.82 -27.29 -17.28
C ALA A 25 -29.47 -26.25 -16.21
N ALA A 26 -30.31 -26.14 -15.17
CA ALA A 26 -30.06 -25.20 -14.09
C ALA A 26 -28.74 -25.62 -13.43
N LEU A 27 -27.67 -24.88 -13.75
CA LEU A 27 -26.39 -25.02 -13.06
C LEU A 27 -26.67 -24.76 -11.57
N ALA A 28 -26.09 -25.58 -10.71
CA ALA A 28 -26.18 -25.34 -9.27
C ALA A 28 -25.63 -23.94 -8.96
N ALA A 29 -26.27 -23.22 -8.05
CA ALA A 29 -25.82 -21.88 -7.67
C ALA A 29 -24.33 -21.90 -7.30
N PRO A 30 -23.55 -20.87 -7.67
CA PRO A 30 -22.12 -20.85 -7.41
C PRO A 30 -21.80 -21.10 -5.93
N ALA A 31 -20.88 -22.03 -5.65
CA ALA A 31 -20.41 -22.31 -4.30
C ALA A 31 -18.88 -22.33 -4.26
N ALA A 32 -18.28 -21.68 -3.27
CA ALA A 32 -16.83 -21.63 -3.15
C ALA A 32 -16.27 -23.01 -2.75
N THR A 33 -15.36 -23.54 -3.57
CA THR A 33 -14.58 -24.76 -3.29
C THR A 33 -13.23 -24.43 -2.67
N GLN A 34 -12.74 -23.21 -2.87
CA GLN A 34 -11.65 -22.61 -2.10
C GLN A 34 -12.05 -21.19 -1.71
N PRO A 35 -11.83 -20.78 -0.45
CA PRO A 35 -12.25 -19.45 0.00
C PRO A 35 -11.47 -18.34 -0.71
N PRO A 36 -12.06 -17.13 -0.81
CA PRO A 36 -11.33 -15.95 -1.21
C PRO A 36 -10.09 -15.69 -0.34
N THR A 37 -9.11 -14.98 -0.90
CA THR A 37 -7.88 -14.61 -0.16
C THR A 37 -7.50 -13.16 -0.39
N ILE A 38 -6.79 -12.56 0.57
CA ILE A 38 -6.27 -11.20 0.44
C ILE A 38 -4.80 -11.30 0.03
N GLY A 39 -4.50 -10.84 -1.18
CA GLY A 39 -3.16 -10.71 -1.73
C GLY A 39 -2.53 -9.34 -1.48
N GLY A 40 -1.20 -9.30 -1.51
CA GLY A 40 -0.40 -8.08 -1.29
C GLY A 40 0.07 -7.91 0.15
N ALA A 41 0.72 -6.78 0.43
CA ALA A 41 1.18 -6.45 1.77
C ALA A 41 0.03 -5.82 2.57
N VAL A 42 -0.53 -6.55 3.53
CA VAL A 42 -1.63 -6.06 4.37
C VAL A 42 -1.08 -5.10 5.44
N ARG A 43 -0.71 -3.89 5.03
CA ARG A 43 -0.10 -2.86 5.86
C ARG A 43 -0.66 -1.49 5.53
N PHE A 44 -0.60 -0.58 6.50
CA PHE A 44 -0.98 0.80 6.28
C PHE A 44 -0.18 1.46 5.14
N GLY A 45 -0.87 2.22 4.28
CA GLY A 45 -0.33 2.87 3.10
C GLY A 45 -0.21 1.98 1.85
N GLU A 46 -0.53 0.69 1.97
CA GLU A 46 -0.51 -0.25 0.84
C GLU A 46 -1.93 -0.50 0.29
N ALA A 47 -1.99 -0.98 -0.95
CA ALA A 47 -3.21 -1.50 -1.54
C ALA A 47 -3.17 -3.03 -1.57
N VAL A 48 -4.28 -3.65 -1.19
CA VAL A 48 -4.47 -5.09 -1.21
C VAL A 48 -5.50 -5.49 -2.27
N ARG A 49 -5.48 -6.75 -2.67
CA ARG A 49 -6.36 -7.30 -3.69
C ARG A 49 -7.09 -8.53 -3.16
N CYS A 50 -8.41 -8.60 -3.38
CA CYS A 50 -9.18 -9.78 -3.07
C CYS A 50 -9.13 -10.73 -4.27
N GLU A 51 -8.58 -11.92 -4.04
CA GLU A 51 -8.62 -13.01 -5.00
C GLU A 51 -9.89 -13.83 -4.73
N PRO A 52 -10.70 -14.13 -5.76
CA PRO A 52 -12.02 -14.71 -5.58
C PRO A 52 -12.03 -16.14 -5.02
N GLY A 53 -10.88 -16.83 -5.02
CA GLY A 53 -10.81 -18.25 -4.69
C GLY A 53 -11.25 -19.12 -5.86
N GLN A 54 -11.74 -20.33 -5.57
CA GLN A 54 -12.25 -21.27 -6.57
C GLN A 54 -13.71 -21.54 -6.30
N TRP A 55 -14.49 -21.70 -7.37
CA TRP A 55 -15.95 -21.84 -7.31
C TRP A 55 -16.42 -22.97 -8.20
N SER A 56 -17.47 -23.67 -7.77
CA SER A 56 -18.32 -24.49 -8.63
C SER A 56 -19.46 -23.64 -9.22
N GLY A 57 -20.24 -24.20 -10.15
CA GLY A 57 -21.43 -23.55 -10.70
C GLY A 57 -21.14 -22.49 -11.77
N ASP A 58 -19.96 -22.53 -12.39
CA ASP A 58 -19.54 -21.68 -13.53
C ASP A 58 -19.95 -20.21 -13.40
N PRO A 59 -19.45 -19.50 -12.37
CA PRO A 59 -19.80 -18.10 -12.17
C PRO A 59 -19.39 -17.23 -13.36
N ALA A 60 -20.33 -16.43 -13.84
CA ALA A 60 -20.13 -15.51 -14.96
C ALA A 60 -19.57 -14.15 -14.49
N SER A 61 -19.76 -13.79 -13.23
CA SER A 61 -19.26 -12.54 -12.66
C SER A 61 -18.97 -12.62 -11.16
N PHE A 62 -18.14 -11.70 -10.68
CA PHE A 62 -17.80 -11.55 -9.27
C PHE A 62 -18.00 -10.12 -8.80
N ARG A 63 -18.55 -9.97 -7.60
CA ARG A 63 -18.59 -8.72 -6.85
C ARG A 63 -17.77 -8.88 -5.57
N TYR A 64 -17.15 -7.79 -5.14
CA TYR A 64 -16.22 -7.78 -4.01
C TYR A 64 -16.68 -6.73 -3.01
N ASP A 65 -16.59 -7.08 -1.73
CA ASP A 65 -16.87 -6.21 -0.61
C ASP A 65 -15.79 -6.38 0.47
N TRP A 66 -15.28 -5.26 1.00
CA TRP A 66 -14.24 -5.25 2.02
C TRP A 66 -14.85 -5.01 3.38
N ILE A 67 -14.70 -6.00 4.26
CA ILE A 67 -15.30 -6.01 5.58
C ILE A 67 -14.23 -5.64 6.60
N VAL A 68 -14.49 -4.58 7.36
CA VAL A 68 -13.67 -4.19 8.52
C VAL A 68 -14.57 -4.12 9.74
N ASN A 69 -14.18 -4.80 10.81
CA ASN A 69 -14.98 -4.88 12.04
C ASN A 69 -16.44 -5.33 11.78
N GLY A 70 -16.62 -6.28 10.86
CA GLY A 70 -17.93 -6.84 10.51
C GLY A 70 -18.81 -5.93 9.64
N SER A 71 -18.32 -4.81 9.12
CA SER A 71 -19.10 -3.93 8.23
C SER A 71 -18.38 -3.65 6.92
N SER A 72 -19.15 -3.51 5.83
CA SER A 72 -18.65 -3.07 4.52
C SER A 72 -18.00 -1.69 4.61
N ARG A 73 -16.80 -1.57 4.02
CA ARG A 73 -16.01 -0.32 3.94
C ARG A 73 -15.62 0.06 2.53
N GLY A 74 -15.79 -0.82 1.56
CA GLY A 74 -15.45 -0.55 0.18
C GLY A 74 -15.80 -1.71 -0.72
N SER A 75 -16.05 -1.41 -1.98
CA SER A 75 -16.34 -2.42 -3.00
C SER A 75 -15.25 -2.47 -4.05
N GLY A 76 -15.26 -3.53 -4.85
CA GLY A 76 -14.28 -3.74 -5.91
C GLY A 76 -13.09 -4.57 -5.45
N GLN A 77 -12.32 -5.04 -6.43
CA GLN A 77 -11.30 -6.07 -6.19
C GLN A 77 -10.09 -5.57 -5.41
N THR A 78 -9.86 -4.26 -5.39
CA THR A 78 -8.72 -3.62 -4.72
C THR A 78 -9.18 -2.70 -3.61
N PHE A 79 -8.41 -2.62 -2.53
CA PHE A 79 -8.69 -1.79 -1.37
C PHE A 79 -7.42 -1.14 -0.83
N ALA A 80 -7.46 0.17 -0.60
CA ALA A 80 -6.37 0.91 -0.01
C ALA A 80 -6.49 0.91 1.51
N ILE A 81 -5.39 0.59 2.21
CA ILE A 81 -5.31 0.64 3.66
C ILE A 81 -4.76 2.01 4.06
N ASP A 82 -5.53 3.06 3.82
CA ASP A 82 -5.12 4.46 4.03
C ASP A 82 -5.84 5.16 5.19
N ASP A 83 -6.84 4.51 5.79
CA ASP A 83 -7.49 4.98 7.02
C ASP A 83 -6.87 4.32 8.27
N PRO A 84 -6.48 5.12 9.29
CA PRO A 84 -5.98 4.61 10.58
C PRO A 84 -6.91 3.59 11.26
N TYR A 85 -8.21 3.69 11.02
CA TYR A 85 -9.22 2.76 11.50
C TYR A 85 -8.91 1.33 11.06
N TYR A 86 -8.46 1.12 9.83
CA TYR A 86 -8.22 -0.22 9.27
C TYR A 86 -7.09 -0.96 9.96
N VAL A 87 -6.08 -0.26 10.52
CA VAL A 87 -4.97 -0.88 11.27
C VAL A 87 -5.44 -1.39 12.64
N SER A 88 -6.58 -0.92 13.12
CA SER A 88 -7.12 -1.26 14.44
C SER A 88 -8.03 -2.48 14.44
N TYR A 89 -8.47 -2.96 13.27
CA TYR A 89 -9.47 -4.03 13.16
C TYR A 89 -9.09 -5.06 12.09
N PRO A 90 -9.56 -6.30 12.21
CA PRO A 90 -9.36 -7.31 11.18
C PRO A 90 -10.05 -6.90 9.88
N LEU A 91 -9.33 -7.04 8.77
CA LEU A 91 -9.78 -6.87 7.41
C LEU A 91 -10.11 -8.23 6.80
N ALA A 92 -11.28 -8.37 6.20
CA ALA A 92 -11.66 -9.53 5.40
C ALA A 92 -12.20 -9.06 4.04
N CYS A 93 -12.11 -9.90 3.00
CA CYS A 93 -12.80 -9.66 1.76
C CYS A 93 -13.91 -10.69 1.56
N GLN A 94 -15.05 -10.22 1.10
CA GLN A 94 -16.22 -11.02 0.76
C GLN A 94 -16.44 -10.96 -0.74
N VAL A 95 -16.74 -12.12 -1.31
CA VAL A 95 -16.94 -12.30 -2.76
C VAL A 95 -18.31 -12.88 -2.99
N THR A 96 -19.05 -12.24 -3.87
CA THR A 96 -20.33 -12.73 -4.38
C THR A 96 -20.12 -13.16 -5.83
N ALA A 97 -20.26 -14.45 -6.09
CA ALA A 97 -20.20 -15.02 -7.44
C ALA A 97 -21.62 -15.14 -7.99
N THR A 98 -21.82 -14.84 -9.27
CA THR A 98 -23.13 -14.92 -9.93
C THR A 98 -22.99 -15.62 -11.27
N ASP A 99 -23.80 -16.66 -11.52
CA ASP A 99 -23.82 -17.39 -12.78
C ASP A 99 -24.58 -16.63 -13.88
N ALA A 100 -24.60 -17.18 -15.10
CA ALA A 100 -25.30 -16.58 -16.23
C ALA A 100 -26.83 -16.58 -16.09
N ALA A 101 -27.38 -17.46 -15.24
CA ALA A 101 -28.81 -17.57 -14.96
C ALA A 101 -29.27 -16.61 -13.84
N GLY A 102 -28.32 -15.98 -13.14
CA GLY A 102 -28.56 -15.03 -12.04
C GLY A 102 -28.52 -15.65 -10.64
N ALA A 103 -28.24 -16.95 -10.49
CA ALA A 103 -28.04 -17.54 -9.18
C ALA A 103 -26.70 -17.08 -8.59
N SER A 104 -26.64 -16.91 -7.28
CA SER A 104 -25.45 -16.37 -6.61
C SER A 104 -25.09 -17.09 -5.33
N GLY A 105 -23.80 -17.07 -5.01
CA GLY A 105 -23.26 -17.54 -3.74
C GLY A 105 -22.26 -16.55 -3.18
N VAL A 106 -22.06 -16.62 -1.86
CA VAL A 106 -21.21 -15.69 -1.12
C VAL A 106 -20.17 -16.47 -0.32
N ALA A 107 -18.92 -16.01 -0.37
CA ALA A 107 -17.83 -16.56 0.43
C ALA A 107 -16.95 -15.42 0.96
N GLY A 108 -16.37 -15.63 2.15
CA GLY A 108 -15.44 -14.68 2.79
C GLY A 108 -14.05 -15.25 2.91
N SER A 109 -13.04 -14.38 2.89
CA SER A 109 -11.67 -14.73 3.25
C SER A 109 -11.52 -14.92 4.75
N ALA A 110 -10.41 -15.53 5.17
CA ALA A 110 -9.96 -15.42 6.55
C ALA A 110 -9.68 -13.94 6.89
N PRO A 111 -9.99 -13.48 8.11
CA PRO A 111 -9.64 -12.13 8.55
C PRO A 111 -8.13 -11.99 8.74
N VAL A 112 -7.58 -10.85 8.32
CA VAL A 112 -6.17 -10.50 8.46
C VAL A 112 -6.05 -9.16 9.17
N GLN A 113 -5.23 -9.08 10.22
CA GLN A 113 -4.95 -7.82 10.90
C GLN A 113 -3.94 -7.00 10.09
N PRO A 114 -4.28 -5.79 9.63
CA PRO A 114 -3.30 -4.95 8.94
C PRO A 114 -2.17 -4.53 9.87
N GLY A 115 -0.94 -4.64 9.37
CA GLY A 115 0.27 -4.21 10.08
C GLY A 115 0.58 -2.72 9.89
N ARG A 116 1.62 -2.26 10.58
CA ARG A 116 2.18 -0.92 10.35
C ARG A 116 2.82 -0.82 8.97
N GLY A 117 2.67 0.34 8.36
CA GLY A 117 3.35 0.71 7.13
C GLY A 117 4.85 0.77 7.34
N THR A 118 5.62 0.41 6.31
CA THR A 118 7.08 0.39 6.34
C THR A 118 7.64 1.54 5.50
N PRO A 119 7.94 2.68 6.12
CA PRO A 119 8.46 3.82 5.37
C PRO A 119 9.91 3.56 4.91
N LYS A 120 10.21 4.02 3.71
CA LYS A 120 11.52 3.94 3.07
C LYS A 120 12.26 5.27 3.22
N VAL A 121 13.52 5.18 3.63
CA VAL A 121 14.42 6.34 3.76
C VAL A 121 15.53 6.24 2.73
N THR A 122 15.64 7.24 1.87
CA THR A 122 16.70 7.33 0.85
C THR A 122 17.63 8.49 1.21
N ILE A 123 18.90 8.20 1.43
CA ILE A 123 19.92 9.21 1.75
C ILE A 123 20.47 9.79 0.46
N GLY A 124 20.33 11.10 0.27
CA GLY A 124 20.95 11.83 -0.84
C GLY A 124 22.38 12.25 -0.51
N ARG A 125 22.55 13.09 0.51
CA ARG A 125 23.88 13.55 0.96
C ARG A 125 24.14 13.12 2.39
N PHE A 126 25.35 12.63 2.68
CA PHE A 126 25.79 12.28 4.02
C PHE A 126 27.27 12.62 4.16
N VAL A 127 27.57 13.76 4.79
CA VAL A 127 28.93 14.29 4.84
C VAL A 127 29.29 14.84 6.22
N ALA A 128 30.55 14.64 6.59
CA ALA A 128 31.20 15.43 7.64
C ALA A 128 31.67 16.75 7.03
N GLN A 129 31.58 17.82 7.82
CA GLN A 129 31.99 19.17 7.48
C GLN A 129 33.00 19.66 8.51
N PRO A 130 33.72 20.76 8.23
CA PRO A 130 34.63 21.37 9.19
C PRO A 130 33.94 21.65 10.54
N ARG A 131 34.74 21.64 11.61
CA ARG A 131 34.28 21.82 13.00
C ARG A 131 33.31 20.73 13.51
N GLY A 132 33.42 19.51 13.00
CA GLY A 132 32.63 18.38 13.50
C GLY A 132 31.16 18.39 13.06
N ARG A 133 30.77 19.31 12.16
CA ARG A 133 29.39 19.39 11.65
C ARG A 133 29.09 18.18 10.77
N ILE A 134 27.88 17.66 10.89
CA ILE A 134 27.35 16.59 10.06
C ILE A 134 26.15 17.15 9.33
N LEU A 135 26.08 16.90 8.02
CA LEU A 135 24.92 17.23 7.22
C LEU A 135 24.42 15.97 6.52
N VAL A 136 23.14 15.68 6.75
CA VAL A 136 22.42 14.62 6.07
C VAL A 136 21.22 15.21 5.37
N THR A 137 21.06 14.86 4.09
CA THR A 137 19.85 15.15 3.32
C THR A 137 19.33 13.85 2.71
N GLY A 138 18.03 13.77 2.51
CA GLY A 138 17.42 12.60 1.91
C GLY A 138 15.93 12.79 1.69
N LYS A 139 15.27 11.70 1.35
CA LYS A 139 13.82 11.61 1.21
C LYS A 139 13.27 10.47 2.05
N VAL A 140 12.07 10.66 2.57
CA VAL A 140 11.24 9.64 3.21
C VAL A 140 10.00 9.42 2.34
N ALA A 141 9.66 8.15 2.12
CA ALA A 141 8.47 7.72 1.40
C ALA A 141 7.77 6.61 2.20
N PRO A 142 6.46 6.37 1.99
CA PRO A 142 5.55 7.19 1.17
C PRO A 142 5.26 8.55 1.81
N LEU A 143 4.69 9.50 1.07
CA LEU A 143 4.44 10.87 1.57
C LEU A 143 3.41 10.92 2.71
N SER A 144 2.58 9.90 2.86
CA SER A 144 1.59 9.78 3.95
C SER A 144 2.22 9.95 5.34
N ILE A 145 3.44 9.46 5.54
CA ILE A 145 4.20 9.67 6.80
C ILE A 145 4.46 11.16 7.15
N THR A 146 4.38 12.05 6.15
CA THR A 146 4.58 13.50 6.33
C THR A 146 3.27 14.28 6.43
N ARG A 147 2.14 13.65 6.08
CA ARG A 147 0.83 14.30 5.97
C ARG A 147 -0.04 14.11 7.22
N GLU A 148 0.30 13.14 8.06
CA GLU A 148 -0.44 12.84 9.28
C GLU A 148 0.03 13.69 10.47
N TRP A 149 -0.92 14.22 11.25
CA TRP A 149 -0.74 14.78 12.61
C TRP A 149 0.55 15.60 12.85
N GLY A 150 0.83 16.60 12.00
CA GLY A 150 1.96 17.51 12.20
C GLY A 150 3.29 17.06 11.58
N GLY A 151 3.33 15.91 10.91
CA GLY A 151 4.46 15.43 10.11
C GLY A 151 5.58 14.75 10.93
N GLY A 152 6.23 13.75 10.32
CA GLY A 152 7.39 13.11 10.91
C GLY A 152 8.63 13.99 11.01
N SER A 153 9.60 13.56 11.80
CA SER A 153 10.89 14.22 11.96
C SER A 153 12.06 13.25 11.77
N VAL A 154 13.26 13.81 11.57
CA VAL A 154 14.51 13.06 11.45
C VAL A 154 15.45 13.47 12.56
N VAL A 155 15.96 12.49 13.29
CA VAL A 155 16.91 12.68 14.39
C VAL A 155 18.23 12.02 14.01
N LEU A 156 19.34 12.75 14.14
CA LEU A 156 20.66 12.17 13.98
C LEU A 156 21.14 11.64 15.32
N ARG A 157 21.58 10.39 15.35
CA ARG A 157 22.15 9.77 16.55
C ARG A 157 23.46 9.07 16.24
N ARG A 158 24.36 8.98 17.21
CA ARG A 158 25.57 8.14 17.15
C ARG A 158 25.32 6.86 17.92
N SER A 159 25.62 5.70 17.34
CA SER A 159 25.69 4.44 18.10
C SER A 159 26.88 4.45 19.04
N VAL A 160 26.68 4.02 20.29
CA VAL A 160 27.75 3.94 21.28
C VAL A 160 28.55 2.64 21.08
N PRO A 161 29.87 2.71 20.81
CA PRO A 161 30.70 1.52 20.68
C PRO A 161 30.64 0.65 21.94
N GLY A 162 30.52 -0.67 21.77
CA GLY A 162 30.51 -1.63 22.88
C GLY A 162 29.22 -1.65 23.72
N ARG A 163 28.22 -0.79 23.43
CA ARG A 163 26.91 -0.83 24.08
C ARG A 163 25.81 -1.01 23.04
N SER A 164 25.30 -2.24 22.95
CA SER A 164 24.19 -2.56 22.04
C SER A 164 22.98 -1.68 22.35
N GLY A 165 22.37 -1.09 21.31
CA GLY A 165 21.19 -0.24 21.43
C GLY A 165 21.41 1.17 21.99
N ALA A 166 22.53 1.44 22.66
CA ALA A 166 22.79 2.77 23.21
C ALA A 166 23.12 3.78 22.09
N VAL A 167 22.44 4.93 22.13
CA VAL A 167 22.59 6.00 21.15
C VAL A 167 22.74 7.36 21.83
N TYR A 168 23.55 8.24 21.23
CA TYR A 168 23.70 9.63 21.64
C TYR A 168 23.10 10.54 20.57
N GLN A 169 22.18 11.43 20.93
CA GLN A 169 21.57 12.35 19.96
C GLN A 169 22.56 13.44 19.56
N LEU A 170 22.75 13.61 18.25
CA LEU A 170 23.67 14.58 17.66
C LEU A 170 22.98 15.85 17.15
N SER A 171 21.70 15.74 16.82
CA SER A 171 20.90 16.88 16.34
C SER A 171 20.35 17.69 17.52
N GLU A 172 20.57 19.01 17.50
CA GLU A 172 20.05 19.93 18.52
C GLU A 172 18.51 19.99 18.50
N ARG A 173 17.90 19.85 17.32
CA ARG A 173 16.46 19.72 17.12
C ARG A 173 16.15 18.64 16.09
N PRO A 174 15.05 17.89 16.22
CA PRO A 174 14.57 17.03 15.15
C PRO A 174 14.33 17.84 13.87
N ALA A 175 14.82 17.32 12.74
CA ALA A 175 14.63 17.96 11.45
C ALA A 175 13.24 17.61 10.90
N ALA A 176 12.46 18.62 10.50
CA ALA A 176 11.18 18.39 9.86
C ALA A 176 11.36 17.68 8.50
N ILE A 177 10.37 16.88 8.12
CA ILE A 177 10.26 16.31 6.78
C ILE A 177 9.31 17.21 5.96
N GLY A 178 9.78 17.69 4.82
CA GLY A 178 9.00 18.51 3.89
C GLY A 178 7.86 17.74 3.24
N ARG A 179 6.91 18.47 2.64
CA ARG A 179 5.71 17.88 2.00
C ARG A 179 6.02 16.97 0.80
N ASP A 180 7.20 17.10 0.22
CA ASP A 180 7.73 16.25 -0.85
C ASP A 180 8.58 15.07 -0.32
N GLY A 181 8.56 14.86 0.99
CA GLY A 181 9.32 13.84 1.69
C GLY A 181 10.78 14.20 1.95
N SER A 182 11.26 15.36 1.48
CA SER A 182 12.65 15.76 1.65
C SER A 182 12.96 16.15 3.10
N PHE A 183 14.17 15.85 3.57
CA PHE A 183 14.64 16.31 4.87
C PHE A 183 16.07 16.82 4.79
N ARG A 184 16.41 17.71 5.72
CA ARG A 184 17.77 18.21 5.95
C ARG A 184 18.06 18.20 7.45
N ALA A 185 18.80 17.18 7.88
CA ALA A 185 19.21 17.02 9.27
C ALA A 185 20.67 17.44 9.46
N ALA A 186 20.94 18.14 10.55
CA ALA A 186 22.28 18.56 10.92
C ALA A 186 22.58 18.17 12.37
N GLY A 187 23.84 17.94 12.66
CA GLY A 187 24.32 17.64 14.01
C GLY A 187 25.79 17.99 14.14
N ILE A 188 26.31 17.85 15.36
CA ILE A 188 27.73 18.04 15.66
C ILE A 188 28.19 16.81 16.44
N ASP A 189 29.37 16.31 16.12
CA ASP A 189 29.99 15.21 16.87
C ASP A 189 31.51 15.39 16.96
N ALA A 190 32.12 14.69 17.90
CA ALA A 190 33.56 14.73 18.10
C ALA A 190 34.32 14.13 16.91
N PRO A 191 35.56 14.59 16.64
CA PRO A 191 36.42 13.95 15.65
C PRO A 191 36.59 12.46 15.92
N GLY A 192 36.60 11.65 14.88
CA GLY A 192 36.67 10.20 15.00
C GLY A 192 35.96 9.47 13.86
N ARG A 193 35.87 8.15 13.99
CA ARG A 193 35.13 7.28 13.07
C ARG A 193 33.91 6.73 13.79
N TRP A 194 32.72 7.17 13.40
CA TRP A 194 31.49 6.90 14.14
C TRP A 194 30.41 6.28 13.25
N LYS A 195 29.60 5.40 13.85
CA LYS A 195 28.36 4.91 13.24
C LYS A 195 27.26 5.93 13.54
N ILE A 196 26.84 6.65 12.53
CA ILE A 196 25.78 7.65 12.61
C ILE A 196 24.50 7.06 12.06
N ARG A 197 23.46 7.09 12.89
CA ARG A 197 22.08 6.72 12.59
C ARG A 197 21.29 7.95 12.17
N VAL A 198 20.49 7.76 11.13
CA VAL A 198 19.45 8.66 10.68
C VAL A 198 18.14 7.98 11.07
N ASP A 199 17.56 8.41 12.19
CA ASP A 199 16.32 7.84 12.71
C ASP A 199 15.14 8.70 12.24
N VAL A 200 14.17 8.09 11.58
CA VAL A 200 12.90 8.76 11.24
C VAL A 200 11.91 8.46 12.36
N VAL A 201 11.35 9.53 12.90
CA VAL A 201 10.30 9.49 13.92
C VAL A 201 9.00 9.90 13.25
N PRO A 202 8.12 8.94 12.90
CA PRO A 202 6.81 9.28 12.35
C PRO A 202 5.96 10.02 13.39
N SER A 203 5.07 10.90 12.93
CA SER A 203 4.06 11.55 13.79
C SER A 203 3.01 10.54 14.27
N ALA A 204 2.63 9.58 13.42
CA ALA A 204 1.71 8.50 13.74
C ALA A 204 2.45 7.18 13.99
N ILE A 205 3.09 7.06 15.16
CA ILE A 205 3.86 5.87 15.57
C ILE A 205 3.05 4.56 15.58
N ASN A 206 1.72 4.64 15.64
CA ASN A 206 0.84 3.47 15.60
C ASN A 206 0.58 2.97 14.18
N LEU A 207 0.76 3.81 13.17
CA LEU A 207 0.50 3.50 11.76
C LEU A 207 1.77 3.17 11.00
N TRP A 208 2.89 3.79 11.36
CA TRP A 208 4.17 3.65 10.69
C TRP A 208 5.23 3.04 11.60
N GLU A 209 6.02 2.12 11.06
CA GLU A 209 7.29 1.74 11.68
C GLU A 209 8.26 2.93 11.70
N ALA A 210 9.21 2.94 12.64
CA ALA A 210 10.24 3.98 12.76
C ALA A 210 11.55 3.50 12.11
N PRO A 211 11.81 3.83 10.83
CA PRO A 211 12.95 3.28 10.11
C PRO A 211 14.22 4.02 10.54
N SER A 212 15.36 3.36 10.34
CA SER A 212 16.65 4.00 10.52
C SER A 212 17.66 3.58 9.48
N VAL A 213 18.56 4.50 9.13
CA VAL A 213 19.70 4.23 8.24
C VAL A 213 20.98 4.50 9.00
N THR A 214 21.89 3.54 9.03
CA THR A 214 23.20 3.70 9.67
C THR A 214 24.29 3.84 8.62
N ARG A 215 25.15 4.85 8.73
CA ARG A 215 26.38 4.96 7.95
C ARG A 215 27.56 5.24 8.86
N THR A 216 28.73 4.74 8.46
CA THR A 216 29.97 5.08 9.15
C THR A 216 30.56 6.34 8.55
N LEU A 217 30.91 7.32 9.40
CA LEU A 217 31.44 8.62 8.99
C LEU A 217 32.77 8.89 9.69
N ARG A 218 33.73 9.46 8.95
CA ARG A 218 34.97 10.00 9.52
C ARG A 218 34.83 11.51 9.68
N ILE A 219 34.99 11.98 10.90
CA ILE A 219 34.89 13.39 11.28
C ILE A 219 36.29 13.90 11.59
N SER A 220 36.73 14.92 10.86
CA SER A 220 38.06 15.52 11.02
C SER A 220 38.06 16.61 12.09
N ARG A 221 39.23 16.80 12.70
CA ARG A 221 39.49 17.89 13.65
C ARG A 221 39.92 19.10 12.84
N GLY A 222 39.05 20.09 12.65
CA GLY A 222 39.45 21.34 12.00
C GLY A 222 38.30 22.14 11.40
N GLY A 223 38.19 23.41 11.82
CA GLY A 223 37.48 24.44 11.09
C GLY A 223 38.42 25.12 10.10
N ARG A 224 37.88 25.39 8.89
CA ARG A 224 38.49 25.99 7.69
C ARG A 224 38.90 24.96 6.65
N SER A 225 38.12 24.92 5.57
CA SER A 225 38.63 24.56 4.26
C SER A 225 39.75 25.54 3.93
N CYS A 226 41.00 25.09 3.96
CA CYS A 226 42.02 25.74 3.16
C CYS A 226 41.73 25.34 1.71
N GLY A 227 40.94 26.16 1.02
CA GLY A 227 40.99 26.20 -0.43
C GLY A 227 42.35 26.75 -0.81
N GLY A 228 43.17 25.91 -1.46
CA GLY A 228 44.51 26.28 -1.92
C GLY A 228 45.60 26.12 -0.85
N CYS A 229 46.04 24.89 -0.61
CA CYS A 229 47.47 24.67 -0.37
C CYS A 229 47.92 23.59 -1.36
N SER A 230 48.79 24.05 -2.27
CA SER A 230 49.47 23.29 -3.29
C SER A 230 50.19 22.08 -2.67
N LEU A 231 49.92 20.88 -3.16
CA LEU A 231 50.83 19.75 -3.04
C LEU A 231 51.69 19.75 -4.30
N ILE A 232 52.87 20.36 -4.20
CA ILE A 232 54.03 20.01 -5.01
C ILE A 232 55.15 19.73 -4.01
N GLY A 233 55.63 18.49 -4.05
CA GLY A 233 56.64 17.87 -3.21
C GLY A 233 56.56 16.38 -3.45
#